data_AF-A0A4U7CAK0-F1
#
_entry.id   AF-A0A4U7CAK0-F1
#
_cell.length_a   1.000
_cell.length_b   1.000
_cell.length_c   1.000
_cell.angle_alpha   90.00
_cell.angle_beta   90.00
_cell.angle_gamma   90.00
#
_symmetry.space_group_name_H-M   'P 1'
#
loop_
_entity.id
_entity.type
_entity.pdbx_description
1 polymer ?
#
loop_
_entity_poly.entity_id
_entity_poly.type
_entity_poly.pdbx_seq_one_letter_code
_entity_poly.pdbx_strand_id
1 'polypeptide(L)' 'MTTTDRERIRGEADVSAEKEYQTVHRIRSRIEELEEDAALLKEHHPELHAELRDAVCGDA' A
#
# COMPACT_ATOMS: atom_id res chain seq x y z
N MET A 1 -1.18 0.08 5.93
CA MET A 1 -2.47 -0.57 6.16
C MET A 1 -2.55 -1.08 7.59
N THR A 2 -3.74 -1.05 8.19
CA THR A 2 -3.99 -1.66 9.51
C THR A 2 -4.17 -3.19 9.39
N THR A 3 -4.17 -3.90 10.51
CA THR A 3 -4.48 -5.35 10.53
C THR A 3 -5.87 -5.62 9.96
N THR A 4 -6.86 -4.82 10.37
CA THR A 4 -8.24 -4.92 9.87
C THR A 4 -8.35 -4.65 8.37
N ASP A 5 -7.56 -3.73 7.81
CA ASP A 5 -7.54 -3.53 6.35
C ASP A 5 -7.08 -4.81 5.62
N ARG A 6 -6.08 -5.50 6.17
CA ARG A 6 -5.55 -6.75 5.58
C ARG A 6 -6.56 -7.88 5.67
N GLU A 7 -7.19 -8.07 6.83
CA GLU A 7 -8.26 -9.06 7.03
C GLU A 7 -9.42 -8.83 6.05
N ARG A 8 -9.83 -7.57 5.86
CA ARG A 8 -10.90 -7.21 4.92
C ARG A 8 -10.53 -7.47 3.47
N ILE A 9 -9.32 -7.12 3.01
CA ILE A 9 -8.88 -7.45 1.64
C ILE A 9 -8.89 -8.96 1.41
N ARG A 10 -8.46 -9.74 2.41
CA ARG A 10 -8.40 -11.21 2.30
C ARG A 10 -9.78 -11.87 2.25
N GLY A 11 -10.86 -11.11 2.45
CA GLY A 11 -12.21 -11.66 2.58
C GLY A 11 -12.42 -12.42 3.88
N GLU A 12 -11.54 -12.25 4.86
CA GLU A 12 -11.59 -12.94 6.16
C GLU A 12 -12.53 -12.22 7.16
N ALA A 13 -13.03 -11.03 6.80
CA ALA A 13 -13.96 -10.25 7.60
C ALA A 13 -15.33 -10.16 6.91
N ASP A 14 -16.38 -10.64 7.58
CA ASP A 14 -17.77 -10.42 7.16
C ASP A 14 -18.18 -8.97 7.47
N VAL A 15 -18.15 -8.11 6.46
CA VAL A 15 -18.43 -6.67 6.57
C VAL A 15 -19.40 -6.22 5.49
N SER A 16 -20.13 -5.14 5.77
CA SER A 16 -21.01 -4.53 4.77
C SER A 16 -20.24 -4.00 3.56
N ALA A 17 -20.90 -3.96 2.40
CA ALA A 17 -20.35 -3.40 1.16
C ALA A 17 -19.83 -1.96 1.33
N GLU A 18 -20.45 -1.16 2.19
CA GLU A 18 -19.96 0.18 2.52
C GLU A 18 -18.59 0.16 3.21
N LYS A 19 -18.39 -0.72 4.19
CA LYS A 19 -17.11 -0.86 4.90
C LYS A 19 -16.03 -1.46 4.02
N GLU A 20 -16.40 -2.35 3.11
CA GLU A 20 -15.51 -2.87 2.08
C GLU A 20 -15.06 -1.73 1.15
N TYR A 21 -16.00 -0.95 0.61
CA TYR A 21 -15.70 0.21 -0.24
C TYR A 21 -14.78 1.22 0.45
N GLN A 22 -15.07 1.60 1.70
CA GLN A 22 -14.22 2.50 2.47
C GLN A 22 -12.81 1.96 2.67
N THR A 23 -12.68 0.64 2.88
CA THR A 23 -11.39 -0.01 3.03
C THR A 23 -10.60 0.08 1.73
N VAL A 24 -11.21 -0.28 0.60
CA VAL A 24 -10.60 -0.18 -0.74
C VAL A 24 -10.19 1.25 -1.05
N HIS A 25 -11.05 2.24 -0.77
CA HIS A 25 -10.73 3.65 -0.99
C HIS A 25 -9.51 4.09 -0.17
N ARG A 26 -9.46 3.76 1.12
CA ARG A 26 -8.31 4.06 1.98
C ARG A 26 -7.01 3.44 1.45
N ILE A 27 -7.08 2.22 0.92
CA ILE A 27 -5.90 1.55 0.36
C ILE A 27 -5.43 2.26 -0.91
N ARG A 28 -6.35 2.69 -1.78
CA ARG A 28 -6.00 3.46 -3.00
C ARG A 28 -5.27 4.75 -2.66
N SER A 29 -5.78 5.54 -1.73
CA SER A 29 -5.09 6.77 -1.29
C SER A 29 -3.69 6.49 -0.76
N ARG A 30 -3.50 5.36 -0.07
CA ARG A 30 -2.17 4.97 0.42
C ARG A 30 -1.22 4.49 -0.67
N ILE A 31 -1.75 3.98 -1.78
CA ILE A 31 -0.93 3.64 -2.97
C ILE A 31 -0.46 4.94 -3.62
N GLU A 32 -1.35 5.92 -3.80
CA GLU A 32 -1.00 7.25 -4.35
C GLU A 32 0.08 7.94 -3.49
N GLU A 33 -0.08 7.97 -2.16
CA GLU A 33 0.96 8.48 -1.24
C GLU A 33 2.30 7.75 -1.41
N LEU A 34 2.27 6.42 -1.58
CA LEU A 34 3.48 5.63 -1.75
C LEU A 34 4.19 5.93 -3.09
N GLU A 35 3.44 6.27 -4.14
CA GLU A 35 4.02 6.70 -5.42
C GLU A 35 4.76 8.04 -5.28
N GLU A 36 4.17 9.00 -4.55
CA GLU A 36 4.81 10.28 -4.24
C GLU A 36 6.07 10.09 -3.39
N ASP A 37 5.98 9.28 -2.33
CA ASP A 37 7.11 8.94 -1.46
C ASP A 37 8.23 8.27 -2.27
N ALA A 38 7.91 7.33 -3.16
CA ALA A 38 8.89 6.66 -4.01
C ALA A 38 9.60 7.67 -4.93
N ALA A 39 8.89 8.65 -5.49
CA ALA A 39 9.49 9.70 -6.32
C ALA A 39 10.47 10.56 -5.51
N LEU A 40 10.12 10.96 -4.29
CA LEU A 40 10.99 11.70 -3.39
C LEU A 40 12.24 10.90 -3.00
N LEU A 41 12.08 9.62 -2.66
CA LEU A 41 13.21 8.74 -2.35
C LEU A 41 14.13 8.59 -3.55
N LYS A 42 13.60 8.45 -4.77
CA LYS A 42 14.41 8.35 -5.98
C LYS A 42 15.29 9.58 -6.19
N GLU A 43 14.81 10.77 -5.84
CA GLU A 43 15.55 12.02 -5.97
C GLU A 43 16.60 12.22 -4.87
N HIS A 44 16.25 11.94 -3.62
CA HIS A 44 17.05 12.34 -2.46
C HIS A 44 17.80 11.18 -1.77
N HIS A 45 17.29 9.96 -1.87
CA HIS A 45 17.78 8.76 -1.17
C HIS A 45 17.66 7.51 -2.06
N PRO A 46 18.42 7.45 -3.18
CA PRO A 46 18.27 6.40 -4.19
C PRO A 46 18.50 4.97 -3.63
N GLU A 47 19.27 4.82 -2.56
CA GLU A 47 19.47 3.57 -1.84
C GLU A 47 18.17 3.07 -1.18
N LEU A 48 17.42 3.94 -0.51
CA LEU A 48 16.13 3.60 0.11
C LEU A 48 15.06 3.35 -0.94
N HIS A 49 15.10 4.08 -2.07
CA HIS A 49 14.23 3.78 -3.20
C HIS A 49 14.50 2.38 -3.77
N ALA A 50 15.77 1.97 -3.88
CA ALA A 50 16.12 0.62 -4.32
C ALA A 50 15.60 -0.43 -3.34
N GLU A 51 15.79 -0.25 -2.03
CA GLU A 51 15.26 -1.15 -1.00
C GLU A 51 13.72 -1.28 -1.08
N LEU A 52 13.01 -0.15 -1.22
CA LEU A 52 11.55 -0.13 -1.36
C LEU A 52 11.11 -0.87 -2.62
N ARG A 53 11.76 -0.60 -3.76
CA ARG A 53 11.46 -1.24 -5.03
C ARG A 53 11.67 -2.75 -4.96
N ASP A 54 12.79 -3.20 -4.38
CA ASP A 54 13.11 -4.62 -4.27
C ASP A 54 12.08 -5.34 -3.37
N ALA A 55 11.65 -4.70 -2.28
CA ALA A 55 10.62 -5.24 -1.38
C ALA A 55 9.22 -5.37 -2.04
N VAL A 56 8.89 -4.51 -3.01
CA VAL A 56 7.56 -4.47 -3.67
C VAL A 56 7.55 -5.25 -4.98
N CYS A 57 8.56 -5.08 -5.83
CA CYS A 57 8.66 -5.71 -7.14
C CYS A 57 9.21 -7.13 -7.09
N GLY A 58 9.86 -7.51 -5.98
CA GLY A 58 10.39 -8.86 -5.79
C GLY A 58 11.40 -9.25 -6.86
N ASP A 59 12.49 -8.49 -6.99
CA ASP A 59 13.63 -8.92 -7.80
C ASP A 59 14.26 -10.17 -7.14
N ALA A 60 13.80 -11.36 -7.57
CA ALA A 60 14.46 -12.66 -7.45
C ALA A 60 14.35 -13.41 -8.79
#